data_AF-A6WA35-F1
#
_entry.id   AF-A6WA35-F1
#
_cell.length_a   1.000
_cell.length_b   1.000
_cell.length_c   1.000
_cell.angle_alpha   90.00
_cell.angle_beta   90.00
_cell.angle_gamma   90.00
#
_symmetry.space_group_name_H-M   'P 1'
#
loop_
_entity.id
_entity.type
_entity.pdbx_description
1 polymer ?
#
loop_
_entity_poly.entity_id
_entity_poly.type
_entity_poly.pdbx_seq_one_letter_code
_entity_poly.pdbx_strand_id
1 'polypeptide(L)'
;MSETTAPNTTRTPAYSITEVLQVLDPAGAQRYAELTPATVEKFGGRFVVLGASPTAAEGEAGIVAAVVQWPDMETLQAWYDSAEYAPAREIAATAMRRRLIFLPGTAPAA
;
A
#
# COMPACT_ATOMS: atom_id res chain seq x y z
N MET A 1 -30.06 -23.40 -21.29
CA MET A 1 -30.35 -21.97 -21.53
C MET A 1 -30.58 -21.36 -20.16
N SER A 2 -29.67 -20.64 -19.52
CA SER A 2 -28.58 -19.81 -20.02
C SER A 2 -27.49 -19.71 -18.95
N GLU A 3 -26.24 -20.01 -19.30
CA GLU A 3 -25.08 -19.60 -18.51
C GLU A 3 -24.82 -18.12 -18.81
N THR A 4 -25.06 -17.25 -17.83
CA THR A 4 -24.55 -15.87 -17.85
C THR A 4 -23.09 -15.93 -17.42
N THR A 5 -22.19 -16.18 -18.36
CA THR A 5 -20.76 -15.92 -18.16
C THR A 5 -20.57 -14.40 -18.22
N ALA A 6 -20.55 -13.76 -17.05
CA ALA A 6 -20.00 -12.41 -16.93
C ALA A 6 -18.55 -12.43 -17.45
N PRO A 7 -18.08 -11.41 -18.17
CA PRO A 7 -16.70 -11.36 -18.62
C PRO A 7 -15.79 -11.40 -17.39
N ASN A 8 -14.94 -12.42 -17.33
CA ASN A 8 -13.84 -12.50 -16.38
C ASN A 8 -12.84 -11.40 -16.76
N THR A 9 -13.12 -10.17 -16.36
CA THR A 9 -12.24 -9.03 -16.59
C THR A 9 -11.06 -9.22 -15.64
N THR A 10 -9.97 -9.81 -16.13
CA THR A 10 -8.72 -9.95 -15.39
C THR A 10 -8.18 -8.55 -15.11
N ARG A 11 -8.65 -7.91 -14.03
CA ARG A 11 -8.12 -6.61 -13.62
C ARG A 11 -6.67 -6.82 -13.20
N THR A 12 -5.77 -6.07 -13.84
CA THR A 12 -4.36 -6.06 -13.49
C THR A 12 -4.22 -5.54 -12.06
N PRO A 13 -3.65 -6.33 -11.12
CA PRO A 13 -3.47 -5.87 -9.76
C PRO A 13 -2.55 -4.65 -9.73
N ALA A 14 -2.63 -3.86 -8.67
CA ALA A 14 -1.69 -2.77 -8.42
C ALA A 14 -0.98 -2.99 -7.09
N TYR A 15 0.14 -2.30 -6.89
CA TYR A 15 0.94 -2.39 -5.69
C TYR A 15 1.28 -1.01 -5.15
N SER A 16 1.10 -0.81 -3.85
CA SER A 16 1.68 0.31 -3.14
C SER A 16 2.85 -0.17 -2.28
N ILE A 17 4.02 0.42 -2.50
CA ILE A 17 5.25 0.14 -1.75
C ILE A 17 5.52 1.33 -0.85
N THR A 18 5.55 1.09 0.46
CA THR A 18 6.01 2.06 1.45
C THR A 18 7.41 1.68 1.89
N GLU A 19 8.35 2.61 1.77
CA GLU A 19 9.70 2.48 2.31
C GLU A 19 9.95 3.67 3.25
N VAL A 20 10.16 3.40 4.53
CA VAL A 20 10.53 4.40 5.53
C VAL A 20 12.04 4.53 5.56
N LEU A 21 12.55 5.72 5.27
CA LEU A 21 13.99 6.02 5.27
C LEU A 21 14.46 6.50 6.65
N GLN A 22 13.60 7.26 7.35
CA GLN A 22 13.92 7.83 8.66
C GLN A 22 12.63 8.03 9.47
N VAL A 23 12.65 7.68 10.75
CA VAL A 23 11.61 8.06 11.71
C VAL A 23 12.03 9.35 12.42
N LEU A 24 11.17 10.36 12.38
CA LEU A 24 11.36 11.66 13.02
C LEU A 24 10.59 11.75 14.34
N ASP A 25 9.39 11.16 14.37
CA ASP A 25 8.55 11.02 15.56
C ASP A 25 8.08 9.54 15.69
N PRO A 26 8.66 8.78 16.64
CA PRO A 26 8.27 7.39 16.87
C PRO A 26 6.80 7.21 17.24
N ALA A 27 6.21 8.13 18.01
CA ALA A 27 4.82 8.03 18.44
C ALA A 27 3.85 8.27 17.27
N GLY A 28 4.15 9.27 16.43
CA GLY A 28 3.43 9.50 15.19
C GLY A 28 3.56 8.32 14.21
N ALA A 29 4.75 7.73 14.09
CA ALA A 29 4.96 6.56 13.24
C ALA A 29 4.14 5.35 13.71
N GLN A 30 4.05 5.13 15.03
CA GLN A 30 3.20 4.09 15.61
C GLN A 30 1.71 4.33 15.31
N ARG A 31 1.20 5.55 15.54
CA ARG A 31 -0.19 5.89 15.21
C ARG A 31 -0.52 5.70 13.73
N TYR A 32 0.39 6.08 12.85
CA TYR A 32 0.25 5.82 11.41
C TYR A 32 0.09 4.31 11.12
N ALA A 33 0.93 3.48 11.74
CA ALA A 33 0.88 2.03 11.56
C ALA A 33 -0.40 1.40 12.12
N GLU A 34 -1.01 1.99 13.15
CA GLU A 34 -2.28 1.54 13.73
C GLU A 34 -3.51 1.93 12.89
N LEU A 35 -3.50 3.12 12.27
CA LEU A 35 -4.63 3.62 11.48
C LEU A 35 -4.69 3.02 10.07
N THR A 36 -3.53 2.73 9.48
CA THR A 36 -3.45 2.35 8.06
C THR A 36 -4.17 1.03 7.73
N PRO A 37 -4.02 -0.07 8.50
CA PRO A 37 -4.55 -1.38 8.10
C PRO A 37 -6.05 -1.40 7.84
N ALA A 38 -6.83 -0.80 8.74
CA ALA A 38 -8.30 -0.76 8.61
C ALA A 38 -8.74 -0.05 7.32
N THR A 39 -8.04 1.02 6.91
CA THR A 39 -8.35 1.73 5.66
C THR A 39 -7.96 0.89 4.44
N VAL A 40 -6.85 0.16 4.50
CA VAL A 40 -6.39 -0.69 3.40
C VAL A 40 -7.39 -1.83 3.17
N GLU A 41 -7.80 -2.52 4.23
CA GLU A 41 -8.76 -3.63 4.16
C GLU A 41 -10.12 -3.16 3.63
N LYS A 42 -10.58 -1.97 4.05
CA LYS A 42 -11.84 -1.38 3.60
C LYS A 42 -11.90 -1.18 2.07
N PHE A 43 -10.79 -0.82 1.46
CA PHE A 43 -10.68 -0.61 0.01
C PHE A 43 -10.27 -1.88 -0.75
N GLY A 44 -10.26 -3.04 -0.09
CA GLY A 44 -9.91 -4.33 -0.71
C GLY A 44 -8.42 -4.52 -0.95
N GLY A 45 -7.57 -3.70 -0.33
CA GLY A 45 -6.13 -3.89 -0.32
C GLY A 45 -5.73 -5.04 0.61
N ARG A 46 -4.67 -5.75 0.24
CA ARG A 46 -4.11 -6.88 1.00
C ARG A 46 -2.63 -6.65 1.26
N PHE A 47 -2.21 -6.72 2.52
CA PHE A 47 -0.78 -6.69 2.84
C PHE A 47 -0.08 -7.95 2.35
N VAL A 48 0.96 -7.75 1.53
CA VAL A 48 1.93 -8.79 1.12
C VAL A 48 3.15 -8.74 2.05
N VAL A 49 3.55 -7.53 2.44
CA VAL A 49 4.62 -7.26 3.41
C VAL A 49 4.12 -6.15 4.35
N LEU A 50 4.33 -6.30 5.66
CA LEU A 50 3.95 -5.28 6.64
C LEU A 50 5.03 -5.16 7.72
N GLY A 51 5.65 -3.99 7.82
CA GLY A 51 6.59 -3.67 8.90
C GLY A 51 7.91 -4.44 8.85
N ALA A 52 8.34 -4.91 7.68
CA ALA A 52 9.56 -5.69 7.54
C ALA A 52 10.81 -4.78 7.45
N SER A 53 11.94 -5.21 8.00
CA SER A 53 13.23 -4.56 7.77
C SER A 53 13.83 -5.04 6.44
N PRO A 54 13.94 -4.19 5.41
CA PRO A 54 14.48 -4.60 4.12
C PRO A 54 16.00 -4.79 4.18
N THR A 55 16.51 -5.73 3.39
CA THR A 55 17.95 -5.92 3.14
C THR A 55 18.26 -5.47 1.71
N ALA A 56 19.12 -4.47 1.54
CA ALA A 56 19.60 -4.07 0.21
C ALA A 56 20.65 -5.07 -0.29
N ALA A 57 20.38 -5.71 -1.43
CA ALA A 57 21.43 -6.40 -2.19
C ALA A 57 22.30 -5.39 -2.97
N GLU A 58 21.69 -4.28 -3.42
CA GLU A 58 22.33 -3.19 -4.13
C GLU A 58 21.73 -1.85 -3.67
N GLY A 59 22.57 -0.80 -3.59
CA GLY A 59 22.15 0.53 -3.13
C GLY A 59 21.87 0.59 -1.62
N GLU A 60 21.02 1.55 -1.23
CA GLU A 60 20.61 1.75 0.17
C GLU A 60 19.13 1.41 0.33
N ALA A 61 18.81 0.58 1.32
CA ALA A 61 17.44 0.30 1.71
C ALA A 61 17.00 1.22 2.86
N GLY A 62 15.69 1.47 2.95
CA GLY A 62 15.09 2.07 4.13
C GLY A 62 15.19 1.18 5.37
N ILE A 63 14.64 1.65 6.48
CA ILE A 63 14.62 0.93 7.77
C ILE A 63 13.39 0.03 7.93
N VAL A 64 12.29 0.36 7.26
CA VAL A 64 11.02 -0.39 7.31
C VAL A 64 10.35 -0.36 5.94
N ALA A 65 9.82 -1.49 5.50
CA ALA A 65 9.07 -1.64 4.26
C ALA A 65 7.68 -2.27 4.49
N ALA A 66 6.72 -1.84 3.68
CA ALA A 66 5.41 -2.46 3.57
C ALA A 66 4.98 -2.50 2.09
N VAL A 67 4.33 -3.58 1.68
CA VAL A 67 3.82 -3.78 0.33
C VAL A 67 2.37 -4.22 0.43
N VAL A 68 1.49 -3.48 -0.24
CA VAL A 68 0.06 -3.80 -0.33
C VAL A 68 -0.29 -4.09 -1.78
N GLN A 69 -0.97 -5.19 -2.01
CA GLN A 69 -1.60 -5.53 -3.27
C GLN A 69 -3.03 -4.98 -3.30
N TRP A 70 -3.40 -4.36 -4.41
CA TRP A 70 -4.70 -3.78 -4.67
C TRP A 70 -5.36 -4.49 -5.85
N PRO A 71 -6.70 -4.46 -5.95
CA PRO A 71 -7.41 -5.05 -7.08
C PRO A 71 -7.01 -4.43 -8.43
N ASP A 72 -6.69 -3.13 -8.44
CA ASP A 72 -6.32 -2.34 -9.61
C ASP A 72 -5.82 -0.93 -9.18
N MET A 73 -5.28 -0.16 -10.14
CA MET A 73 -4.74 1.19 -9.89
C MET A 73 -5.79 2.23 -9.49
N GLU A 74 -7.03 2.13 -9.98
CA GLU A 74 -8.09 3.07 -9.63
C GLU A 74 -8.48 2.91 -8.16
N THR A 75 -8.63 1.66 -7.70
CA THR A 75 -8.90 1.35 -6.29
C THR A 75 -7.79 1.84 -5.37
N LEU A 76 -6.53 1.65 -5.76
CA LEU A 76 -5.37 2.15 -5.02
C LEU A 76 -5.41 3.68 -4.89
N GLN A 77 -5.64 4.39 -6.00
CA GLN A 77 -5.71 5.85 -6.02
C GLN A 77 -6.89 6.36 -5.17
N ALA A 78 -8.05 5.72 -5.28
CA ALA A 78 -9.23 6.03 -4.48
C ALA A 78 -8.97 5.87 -2.96
N TRP A 79 -8.23 4.85 -2.54
CA TRP A 79 -7.79 4.71 -1.16
C TRP A 79 -6.87 5.87 -0.73
N TYR A 80 -5.89 6.23 -1.56
CA TYR A 80 -4.94 7.29 -1.22
C TYR A 80 -5.59 8.67 -1.07
N ASP A 81 -6.60 8.95 -1.90
CA ASP A 81 -7.35 10.21 -1.88
C ASP A 81 -8.57 10.18 -0.93
N SER A 82 -8.79 9.07 -0.24
CA SER A 82 -9.92 8.90 0.68
C SER A 82 -9.80 9.78 1.93
N ALA A 83 -10.96 10.22 2.44
CA ALA A 83 -11.04 10.91 3.72
C ALA A 83 -10.64 10.00 4.89
N GLU A 84 -10.77 8.69 4.72
CA GLU A 84 -10.39 7.69 5.70
C GLU A 84 -8.87 7.54 5.85
N TYR A 85 -8.12 7.61 4.74
CA TYR A 85 -6.65 7.54 4.78
C TYR A 85 -5.99 8.91 5.05
N ALA A 86 -6.67 10.01 4.76
CA ALA A 86 -6.13 11.36 4.93
C ALA A 86 -5.47 11.62 6.32
N PRO A 87 -6.09 11.24 7.46
CA PRO A 87 -5.46 11.44 8.77
C PRO A 87 -4.15 10.68 8.93
N ALA A 88 -4.08 9.42 8.45
CA ALA A 88 -2.86 8.63 8.48
C ALA A 88 -1.77 9.27 7.59
N ARG A 89 -2.15 9.76 6.41
CA ARG A 89 -1.25 10.45 5.48
C ARG A 89 -0.66 11.72 6.10
N GLU A 90 -1.46 12.52 6.79
CA GLU A 90 -1.02 13.74 7.47
C GLU A 90 -0.02 13.44 8.60
N ILE A 91 -0.31 12.43 9.43
CA ILE A 91 0.62 11.98 10.48
C ILE A 91 1.93 11.51 9.86
N ALA A 92 1.88 10.71 8.80
CA ALA A 92 3.08 10.19 8.15
C ALA A 92 3.97 11.31 7.58
N ALA A 93 3.38 12.40 7.08
CA ALA A 93 4.12 13.52 6.49
C ALA A 93 5.02 14.24 7.51
N THR A 94 4.65 14.23 8.80
CA THR A 94 5.43 14.87 9.87
C THR A 94 6.25 13.86 10.67
N ALA A 95 5.79 12.61 10.78
CA ALA A 95 6.41 11.60 11.62
C ALA A 95 7.59 10.87 10.99
N MET A 96 7.69 10.83 9.65
CA MET A 96 8.73 10.06 8.96
C MET A 96 9.10 10.61 7.59
N ARG A 97 10.35 10.38 7.18
CA ARG A 97 10.75 10.46 5.77
C ARG A 97 10.49 9.10 5.14
N ARG A 98 9.54 9.04 4.20
CA ARG A 98 9.16 7.82 3.51
C ARG A 98 9.01 8.04 2.02
N ARG A 99 9.16 6.97 1.26
CA ARG A 99 8.69 6.84 -0.12
C ARG A 99 7.40 6.04 -0.11
N LEU A 100 6.40 6.52 -0.83
CA LEU A 100 5.18 5.78 -1.13
C LEU A 100 5.07 5.74 -2.65
N ILE A 101 5.17 4.55 -3.21
CA ILE A 101 5.29 4.33 -4.65
C ILE A 101 4.13 3.47 -5.11
N PHE A 102 3.44 3.89 -6.16
CA PHE A 102 2.31 3.15 -6.75
C PHE A 102 2.73 2.59 -8.10
N LEU A 103 2.47 1.31 -8.32
CA LEU A 103 2.88 0.60 -9.53
C LEU A 103 1.76 -0.32 -10.01
N PRO A 104 1.44 -0.35 -11.31
CA PRO A 104 0.65 -1.43 -11.87
C PRO A 104 1.45 -2.73 -11.79
N GLY A 105 0.76 -3.81 -11.45
CA GLY A 105 1.29 -5.17 -11.52
C GLY A 105 1.24 -5.73 -12.93
N THR A 106 1.59 -7.00 -13.06
CA THR A 106 1.34 -7.76 -14.29
C THR A 106 0.05 -8.56 -14.15
N ALA A 107 -0.61 -8.86 -15.26
CA ALA A 107 -1.66 -9.86 -15.27
C ALA A 107 -1.12 -11.19 -14.69
N PRO A 108 -1.94 -11.97 -13.96
CA PRO A 108 -1.52 -13.29 -13.50
C PRO A 108 -1.07 -14.11 -14.71
N ALA A 109 0.07 -14.81 -14.58
CA ALA A 109 0.51 -15.74 -15.61
C ALA A 109 -0.58 -16.79 -15.85
N ALA A 110 -0.92 -17.01 -17.13
CA ALA A 110 -1.88 -18.01 -17.56
C ALA A 110 -1.38 -19.44 -17.33
#